data_AF-A0A0K1Q670-F1
#
_entry.id   AF-A0A0K1Q670-F1
#
_cell.length_a   1.000
_cell.length_b   1.000
_cell.length_c   1.000
_cell.angle_alpha   90.00
_cell.angle_beta   90.00
_cell.angle_gamma   90.00
#
_symmetry.space_group_name_H-M   'P 1'
#
loop_
_entity.id
_entity.type
_entity.pdbx_description
1 polymer ?
#
loop_
_entity_poly.entity_id
_entity_poly.type
_entity_poly.pdbx_seq_one_letter_code
_entity_poly.pdbx_strand_id
1 'polypeptide(L)'
;MALDPIRLLRSIEHVHGHLGWLAAAVLVHPAVVLRNRTRRAHYAVGLATAFVTVAAGIGAWLYIGYRERLKQGIFQTAPSVGLLFERKEHLAFGAVVLAWAGAVAYFAAPRATAEMRTTLRTIAFRSFASSAVLAVIVAVLGTVVAVYRTF
;
A
#
# COMPACT_ATOMS: atom_id res chain seq x y z
N MET A 1 9.93 -32.17 -5.54
CA MET A 1 8.60 -31.86 -6.11
C MET A 1 8.69 -30.44 -6.67
N ALA A 2 8.89 -30.29 -7.98
CA ALA A 2 8.97 -28.96 -8.59
C ALA A 2 7.58 -28.32 -8.52
N LEU A 3 7.45 -27.16 -7.88
CA LEU A 3 6.21 -26.39 -7.92
C LEU A 3 5.96 -25.93 -9.36
N ASP A 4 4.79 -26.26 -9.90
CA ASP A 4 4.31 -25.71 -11.17
C ASP A 4 4.35 -24.17 -11.08
N PRO A 5 5.12 -23.47 -11.94
CA PRO A 5 5.28 -22.02 -11.88
C PRO A 5 3.96 -21.24 -11.88
N ILE A 6 2.91 -21.77 -12.53
CA ILE A 6 1.59 -21.13 -12.58
C ILE A 6 0.89 -21.22 -11.23
N ARG A 7 0.97 -22.37 -10.56
CA ARG A 7 0.39 -22.55 -9.22
C ARG A 7 1.06 -21.65 -8.19
N LEU A 8 2.38 -21.46 -8.31
CA LEU A 8 3.13 -20.55 -7.45
C LEU A 8 2.67 -19.10 -7.64
N LEU A 9 2.57 -18.63 -8.88
CA LEU A 9 2.11 -17.27 -9.19
C LEU A 9 0.69 -17.00 -8.65
N ARG A 10 -0.25 -17.92 -8.86
CA ARG A 10 -1.61 -17.81 -8.33
C ARG A 10 -1.63 -17.75 -6.80
N SER A 11 -0.84 -18.59 -6.14
CA SER A 11 -0.75 -18.58 -4.66
C SER A 11 -0.22 -17.25 -4.14
N ILE A 12 0.81 -16.71 -4.78
CA ILE A 12 1.40 -15.42 -4.39
C ILE A 12 0.44 -14.26 -4.69
N GLU A 13 -0.32 -14.30 -5.79
CA GLU A 13 -1.41 -13.35 -6.06
C GLU A 13 -2.44 -13.33 -4.91
N HIS A 14 -2.92 -14.49 -4.47
CA HIS A 14 -3.90 -14.55 -3.39
C HIS A 14 -3.32 -13.99 -2.09
N VAL A 15 -2.09 -14.37 -1.74
CA VAL A 15 -1.40 -13.84 -0.56
C VAL A 15 -1.23 -12.33 -0.68
N HIS A 16 -0.80 -11.81 -1.83
CA HIS A 16 -0.64 -10.38 -2.07
C HIS A 16 -1.97 -9.61 -1.92
N GLY A 17 -3.08 -10.18 -2.40
CA GLY A 17 -4.42 -9.60 -2.20
C GLY A 17 -4.77 -9.45 -0.72
N HIS A 18 -4.53 -10.48 0.10
CA HIS A 18 -4.74 -10.41 1.55
C HIS A 18 -3.78 -9.44 2.23
N LEU A 19 -2.51 -9.42 1.81
CA LEU A 19 -1.52 -8.47 2.30
C LEU A 19 -1.92 -7.02 1.98
N GLY A 20 -2.59 -6.76 0.85
CA GLY A 20 -3.12 -5.45 0.51
C GLY A 20 -4.15 -4.94 1.53
N TRP A 21 -5.12 -5.79 1.90
CA TRP A 21 -6.09 -5.46 2.94
C TRP A 21 -5.45 -5.30 4.32
N LEU A 22 -4.49 -6.17 4.65
CA LEU A 22 -3.76 -6.07 5.91
C LEU A 22 -2.90 -4.79 5.97
N ALA A 23 -2.25 -4.41 4.88
CA ALA A 23 -1.51 -3.15 4.80
C ALA A 23 -2.43 -1.94 5.00
N ALA A 24 -3.61 -1.94 4.37
CA ALA A 24 -4.60 -0.89 4.58
C ALA A 24 -5.03 -0.80 6.05
N ALA A 25 -5.32 -1.93 6.70
CA ALA A 25 -5.68 -1.97 8.12
C ALA A 25 -4.54 -1.47 9.03
N VAL A 26 -3.31 -1.91 8.79
CA VAL A 26 -2.15 -1.53 9.59
C VAL A 26 -1.85 -0.03 9.44
N LEU A 27 -2.06 0.58 8.27
CA LEU A 27 -1.87 2.02 8.04
C LEU A 27 -2.89 2.90 8.77
N VAL A 28 -4.07 2.40 9.10
CA VAL A 28 -5.06 3.12 9.92
C VAL A 28 -4.51 3.35 11.33
N HIS A 29 -3.75 2.40 11.88
CA HIS A 29 -3.26 2.47 13.25
C HIS A 29 -2.38 3.70 13.54
N PRO A 30 -1.31 4.00 12.79
CA PRO A 30 -0.56 5.24 12.98
C PRO A 30 -1.42 6.49 12.73
N ALA A 31 -2.37 6.48 11.78
CA ALA A 31 -3.27 7.62 11.58
C ALA A 31 -4.12 7.91 12.83
N VAL A 32 -4.63 6.88 13.50
CA VAL A 32 -5.40 7.02 14.75
C VAL A 32 -4.51 7.47 15.92
N VAL A 33 -3.36 6.81 16.11
CA VAL A 33 -2.48 7.11 17.25
C VAL A 33 -1.86 8.51 17.13
N LEU A 34 -1.46 8.92 15.93
CA LEU A 34 -0.86 10.24 15.67
C LEU A 34 -1.85 11.39 15.75
N ARG A 35 -3.17 11.12 15.85
CA ARG A 35 -4.17 12.14 16.19
C ARG A 35 -3.85 12.78 17.54
N ASN A 36 -3.32 12.01 18.48
CA ASN A 36 -2.79 12.53 19.74
C ASN A 36 -1.27 12.71 19.66
N ARG A 37 -0.84 13.96 19.51
CA ARG A 37 0.57 14.36 19.31
C ARG A 37 1.50 14.05 20.49
N THR A 38 0.97 13.66 21.65
CA THR A 38 1.78 13.31 22.84
C THR A 38 2.10 11.82 22.92
N ARG A 39 1.40 10.96 22.17
CA ARG A 39 1.62 9.51 22.21
C ARG A 39 2.89 9.13 21.43
N ARG A 40 3.66 8.19 22.01
CA ARG A 40 4.77 7.54 21.31
C ARG A 40 4.21 6.47 20.38
N ALA A 41 4.43 6.62 19.09
CA ALA A 41 3.89 5.78 18.02
C ALA A 41 4.99 5.04 17.23
N HIS A 42 6.19 4.86 17.80
CA HIS A 42 7.36 4.34 17.06
C HIS A 42 7.09 3.00 16.37
N TYR A 43 6.53 2.03 17.10
CA TYR A 43 6.19 0.73 16.53
C TYR A 43 5.05 0.81 15.53
N ALA A 44 4.02 1.61 15.80
CA ALA A 44 2.90 1.79 14.87
C ALA A 44 3.36 2.34 13.51
N VAL A 45 4.20 3.38 13.53
CA VAL A 45 4.78 4.02 12.35
C VAL A 45 5.73 3.06 11.63
N GLY A 46 6.66 2.45 12.36
CA GLY A 46 7.67 1.55 11.80
C GLY A 46 7.06 0.30 11.16
N LEU A 47 6.19 -0.40 11.89
CA LEU A 47 5.53 -1.62 11.41
C LEU A 47 4.61 -1.33 10.21
N ALA A 48 3.82 -0.24 10.25
CA ALA A 48 2.97 0.11 9.12
C ALA A 48 3.76 0.40 7.85
N THR A 49 4.86 1.16 7.98
CA THR A 49 5.73 1.51 6.84
C THR A 49 6.44 0.28 6.30
N ALA A 50 6.95 -0.60 7.18
CA ALA A 50 7.56 -1.86 6.77
C ALA A 50 6.56 -2.77 6.05
N PHE A 51 5.36 -2.92 6.60
CA PHE A 51 4.33 -3.79 6.05
C PHE A 51 3.86 -3.35 4.66
N VAL A 52 3.55 -2.06 4.49
CA VAL A 52 3.16 -1.53 3.17
C VAL A 52 4.30 -1.62 2.16
N THR A 53 5.56 -1.47 2.59
CA THR A 53 6.73 -1.62 1.72
C THR A 53 6.91 -3.06 1.25
N VAL A 54 6.74 -4.04 2.15
CA VAL A 54 6.79 -5.47 1.79
C VAL A 54 5.66 -5.82 0.82
N ALA A 55 4.43 -5.37 1.10
CA ALA A 55 3.29 -5.59 0.22
C ALA A 55 3.55 -5.01 -1.18
N ALA A 56 4.08 -3.78 -1.25
CA ALA A 56 4.44 -3.13 -2.51
C ALA A 56 5.58 -3.86 -3.25
N GLY A 57 6.60 -4.35 -2.53
CA GLY A 57 7.69 -5.13 -3.11
C GLY A 57 7.19 -6.42 -3.76
N ILE A 58 6.29 -7.13 -3.09
CA ILE A 58 5.63 -8.33 -3.66
C ILE A 58 4.81 -7.95 -4.90
N GLY A 59 4.03 -6.86 -4.83
CA GLY A 59 3.24 -6.38 -5.97
C GLY A 59 4.10 -6.01 -7.17
N ALA A 60 5.23 -5.33 -6.95
CA ALA A 60 6.19 -4.97 -7.99
C ALA A 60 6.85 -6.21 -8.61
N TRP A 61 7.13 -7.24 -7.82
CA TRP A 61 7.67 -8.50 -8.33
C TRP A 61 6.64 -9.27 -9.18
N LEU A 62 5.37 -9.29 -8.76
CA LEU A 62 4.27 -9.89 -9.53
C LEU A 62 3.94 -9.11 -10.82
N TYR A 63 4.23 -7.82 -10.86
CA TYR A 63 3.82 -6.90 -11.93
C TYR A 63 4.22 -7.38 -13.33
N ILE A 64 5.44 -7.92 -13.48
CA ILE A 64 5.96 -8.38 -14.78
C ILE A 64 5.05 -9.49 -15.34
N GLY A 65 4.76 -10.51 -14.53
CA GLY A 65 3.88 -11.61 -14.94
C GLY A 65 2.44 -11.16 -15.19
N TYR A 66 1.93 -10.20 -14.41
CA TYR A 66 0.58 -9.65 -14.59
C TYR A 66 0.46 -8.88 -15.90
N ARG A 67 1.46 -8.05 -16.19
CA ARG A 67 1.44 -7.18 -17.38
C ARG A 67 1.48 -7.99 -18.66
N GLU A 68 2.26 -9.06 -18.69
CA GLU A 68 2.40 -9.92 -19.87
C GLU A 68 1.15 -10.78 -20.11
N ARG A 69 0.52 -11.30 -19.05
CA ARG A 69 -0.51 -12.35 -19.17
C ARG A 69 -1.93 -11.87 -18.99
N LEU A 70 -2.15 -10.87 -18.13
CA LEU A 70 -3.49 -10.47 -17.70
C LEU A 70 -3.89 -9.11 -18.27
N LYS A 71 -2.98 -8.12 -18.26
CA LYS A 71 -3.30 -6.75 -18.68
C LYS A 71 -3.87 -6.68 -20.09
N GLN A 72 -3.18 -7.27 -21.08
CA GLN A 72 -3.63 -7.21 -22.48
C GLN A 72 -5.01 -7.84 -22.66
N GLY A 73 -5.23 -9.02 -22.07
CA GLY A 73 -6.52 -9.72 -22.15
C GLY A 73 -7.66 -8.93 -21.50
N ILE A 74 -7.43 -8.34 -20.32
CA ILE A 74 -8.43 -7.51 -19.64
C ILE A 74 -8.74 -6.26 -20.46
N PHE A 75 -7.74 -5.60 -21.04
CA PHE A 75 -7.96 -4.40 -21.86
C PHE A 75 -8.74 -4.69 -23.15
N GLN A 76 -8.55 -5.87 -23.76
CA GLN A 76 -9.30 -6.28 -24.94
C GLN A 76 -10.77 -6.57 -24.65
N THR A 77 -11.09 -7.15 -23.48
CA THR A 77 -12.47 -7.56 -23.13
C THR A 77 -13.23 -6.52 -22.33
N ALA A 78 -12.55 -5.77 -21.46
CA ALA A 78 -13.15 -4.76 -20.57
C ALA A 78 -12.15 -3.61 -20.29
N PRO A 79 -12.04 -2.63 -21.20
CA PRO A 79 -11.10 -1.51 -21.07
C PRO A 79 -11.25 -0.73 -19.76
N SER A 80 -12.47 -0.58 -19.25
CA SER A 80 -12.73 0.10 -17.97
C SER A 80 -12.04 -0.61 -16.80
N VAL A 81 -12.08 -1.95 -16.74
CA VAL A 81 -11.39 -2.76 -15.73
C VAL A 81 -9.88 -2.68 -15.92
N GLY A 82 -9.40 -2.66 -17.17
CA GLY A 82 -7.99 -2.44 -17.49
C GLY A 82 -7.48 -1.09 -16.96
N LEU A 83 -8.27 -0.03 -17.06
CA LEU A 83 -7.91 1.29 -16.50
C LEU A 83 -7.89 1.27 -14.96
N LEU A 84 -8.80 0.54 -14.32
CA LEU A 84 -8.74 0.35 -12.86
C LEU A 84 -7.48 -0.40 -12.44
N PHE A 85 -7.07 -1.41 -13.22
CA PHE A 85 -5.83 -2.15 -13.00
C PHE A 85 -4.59 -1.26 -13.03
N GLU A 86 -4.50 -0.33 -13.97
CA GLU A 86 -3.37 0.62 -14.03
C GLU A 86 -3.43 1.64 -12.87
N ARG A 87 -4.63 2.15 -12.58
CA ARG A 87 -4.81 3.18 -11.54
C ARG A 87 -4.46 2.67 -10.15
N LYS A 88 -4.82 1.42 -9.82
CA LYS A 88 -4.48 0.85 -8.49
C LYS A 88 -2.96 0.83 -8.25
N GLU A 89 -2.14 0.67 -9.28
CA GLU A 89 -0.69 0.61 -9.13
C GLU A 89 -0.10 1.97 -8.76
N HIS A 90 -0.54 3.03 -9.46
CA HIS A 90 -0.13 4.40 -9.18
C HIS A 90 -0.59 4.84 -7.78
N LEU A 91 -1.81 4.46 -7.38
CA LEU A 91 -2.34 4.75 -6.05
C LEU A 91 -1.60 3.96 -4.97
N ALA A 92 -1.23 2.70 -5.23
CA ALA A 92 -0.43 1.88 -4.31
C ALA A 92 0.96 2.49 -4.10
N PHE A 93 1.61 2.93 -5.17
CA PHE A 93 2.87 3.65 -5.09
C PHE A 93 2.72 4.95 -4.28
N GLY A 94 1.67 5.73 -4.53
CA GLY A 94 1.34 6.91 -3.74
C GLY A 94 1.16 6.62 -2.25
N ALA A 95 0.48 5.52 -1.90
CA ALA A 95 0.31 5.08 -0.52
C ALA A 95 1.66 4.79 0.16
N VAL A 96 2.58 4.12 -0.53
CA VAL A 96 3.93 3.81 -0.03
C VAL A 96 4.73 5.10 0.18
N VAL A 97 4.75 6.00 -0.82
CA VAL A 97 5.47 7.28 -0.74
C VAL A 97 4.98 8.11 0.44
N LEU A 98 3.66 8.18 0.64
CA LEU A 98 3.06 8.90 1.77
C LEU A 98 3.39 8.23 3.11
N ALA A 99 3.38 6.90 3.21
CA ALA A 99 3.78 6.20 4.42
C ALA A 99 5.24 6.53 4.80
N TRP A 100 6.15 6.50 3.82
CA TRP A 100 7.55 6.88 4.04
C TRP A 100 7.71 8.36 4.41
N ALA A 101 7.03 9.27 3.72
CA ALA A 101 7.04 10.68 4.07
C ALA A 101 6.55 10.92 5.51
N GLY A 102 5.49 10.21 5.91
CA GLY A 102 4.96 10.24 7.26
C GLY A 102 5.94 9.70 8.30
N ALA A 103 6.60 8.58 8.01
CA ALA A 103 7.61 7.98 8.87
C ALA A 103 8.82 8.90 9.07
N VAL A 104 9.36 9.46 7.99
CA VAL A 104 10.49 10.41 8.03
C VAL A 104 10.10 11.63 8.87
N ALA A 105 8.94 12.23 8.62
CA ALA A 105 8.46 13.38 9.39
C ALA A 105 8.31 13.05 10.88
N TYR A 106 7.77 11.87 11.21
CA TYR A 106 7.61 11.41 12.59
C TYR A 106 8.96 11.24 13.31
N PHE A 107 9.94 10.58 12.69
CA PHE A 107 11.25 10.34 13.30
C PHE A 107 12.17 11.57 13.26
N ALA A 108 11.91 12.55 12.40
CA ALA A 108 12.61 13.84 12.39
C ALA A 108 12.09 14.80 13.49
N ALA A 109 10.79 14.73 13.84
CA ALA A 109 10.16 15.67 14.76
C ALA A 109 10.83 15.84 16.13
N PRO A 110 11.37 14.79 16.79
CA PRO A 110 12.06 14.94 18.08
C PRO A 110 13.34 15.79 18.00
N ARG A 111 14.00 15.83 16.84
CA ARG A 111 15.25 16.57 16.62
C ARG A 111 15.02 18.01 16.13
N ALA A 112 13.78 18.36 15.82
CA ALA A 112 13.42 19.67 15.29
C ALA A 112 13.16 20.72 16.38
N THR A 113 13.26 22.00 15.99
CA THR A 113 12.85 23.15 16.79
C THR A 113 11.37 23.06 17.18
N ALA A 114 10.95 23.79 18.22
CA ALA A 114 9.58 23.70 18.74
C ALA A 114 8.50 24.04 17.68
N GLU A 115 8.77 25.05 16.85
CA GLU A 115 7.91 25.45 15.74
C GLU A 115 7.81 24.35 14.68
N MET A 116 8.96 23.88 14.16
CA MET A 116 9.02 22.87 13.11
C MET A 116 8.48 21.50 13.56
N ARG A 117 8.65 21.14 14.84
CA ARG A 117 8.16 19.89 15.43
C ARG A 117 6.64 19.76 15.26
N THR A 118 5.89 20.86 15.43
CA THR A 118 4.43 20.84 15.31
C THR A 118 4.00 20.63 13.86
N THR A 119 4.72 21.25 12.92
CA THR A 119 4.53 21.06 11.47
C THR A 119 4.82 19.61 11.07
N LEU A 120 5.97 19.06 11.46
CA LEU A 120 6.36 17.68 11.16
C LEU A 120 5.38 16.65 11.70
N ARG A 121 4.86 16.84 12.93
CA ARG A 121 3.82 15.96 13.49
C ARG A 121 2.52 16.02 12.70
N THR A 122 2.15 17.19 12.19
CA THR A 122 0.96 17.36 11.35
C THR A 122 1.15 16.70 9.97
N ILE A 123 2.33 16.86 9.38
CA ILE A 123 2.71 16.16 8.14
C ILE A 123 2.64 14.65 8.37
N ALA A 124 3.25 14.13 9.44
CA ALA A 124 3.22 12.71 9.77
C ALA A 124 1.79 12.16 9.84
N PHE A 125 0.91 12.83 10.60
CA PHE A 125 -0.50 12.44 10.70
C PHE A 125 -1.21 12.46 9.34
N ARG A 126 -1.11 13.56 8.59
CA ARG A 126 -1.79 13.70 7.29
C ARG A 126 -1.28 12.68 6.28
N SER A 127 0.02 12.43 6.24
CA SER A 127 0.61 11.46 5.33
C SER A 127 0.15 10.03 5.63
N PHE A 128 0.10 9.60 6.90
CA PHE A 128 -0.43 8.29 7.24
C PHE A 128 -1.94 8.17 6.99
N ALA A 129 -2.72 9.22 7.28
CA ALA A 129 -4.15 9.24 6.98
C ALA A 129 -4.42 9.11 5.47
N SER A 130 -3.74 9.92 4.65
CA SER A 130 -3.85 9.85 3.19
C SER A 130 -3.34 8.51 2.64
N SER A 131 -2.25 7.98 3.18
CA SER A 131 -1.72 6.65 2.82
C SER A 131 -2.75 5.56 3.09
N ALA A 132 -3.40 5.57 4.27
CA ALA A 132 -4.45 4.61 4.62
C ALA A 132 -5.65 4.70 3.67
N VAL A 133 -6.12 5.91 3.33
CA VAL A 133 -7.21 6.10 2.37
C VAL A 133 -6.84 5.54 1.00
N LEU A 134 -5.65 5.85 0.48
CA LEU A 134 -5.19 5.31 -0.79
C LEU A 134 -5.08 3.79 -0.76
N ALA A 135 -4.53 3.21 0.32
CA ALA A 135 -4.42 1.77 0.48
C ALA A 135 -5.79 1.06 0.49
N VAL A 136 -6.81 1.64 1.13
CA VAL A 136 -8.19 1.12 1.08
C VAL A 136 -8.74 1.17 -0.34
N ILE A 137 -8.57 2.30 -1.05
CA ILE A 137 -9.01 2.41 -2.45
C ILE A 137 -8.32 1.33 -3.30
N VAL A 138 -7.01 1.16 -3.15
CA VAL A 138 -6.22 0.13 -3.86
C VAL A 138 -6.73 -1.27 -3.55
N ALA A 139 -7.01 -1.58 -2.28
CA ALA A 139 -7.51 -2.90 -1.87
C ALA A 139 -8.89 -3.21 -2.48
N VAL A 140 -9.78 -2.22 -2.51
CA VAL A 140 -11.09 -2.33 -3.16
C VAL A 140 -10.93 -2.54 -4.67
N LEU A 141 -10.14 -1.71 -5.35
CA LEU A 141 -9.89 -1.84 -6.79
C LEU A 141 -9.22 -3.18 -7.13
N GLY A 142 -8.26 -3.62 -6.31
CA GLY A 142 -7.60 -4.91 -6.45
C GLY A 142 -8.58 -6.08 -6.32
N THR A 143 -9.54 -5.98 -5.39
CA THR A 143 -10.59 -7.00 -5.21
C THR A 143 -11.52 -7.04 -6.42
N VAL A 144 -11.94 -5.88 -6.96
CA VAL A 144 -12.76 -5.82 -8.19
C VAL A 144 -12.03 -6.46 -9.38
N VAL A 145 -10.75 -6.14 -9.57
CA VAL A 145 -9.92 -6.75 -10.62
C VAL A 145 -9.82 -8.27 -10.43
N ALA A 146 -9.54 -8.72 -9.19
CA ALA A 146 -9.38 -10.15 -8.90
C ALA A 146 -10.68 -10.95 -9.13
N VAL A 147 -11.85 -10.35 -8.85
CA VAL A 147 -13.16 -10.96 -9.17
C VAL A 147 -13.35 -11.11 -10.68
N TYR A 148 -12.85 -10.15 -11.47
CA TYR A 148 -12.95 -10.22 -12.93
C TYR A 148 -12.00 -11.27 -13.53
N ARG A 149 -10.74 -11.30 -13.06
CA ARG A 149 -9.73 -12.24 -13.56
C ARG A 149 -8.57 -12.40 -12.58
N THR A 150 -8.16 -13.64 -12.34
CA THR A 150 -6.93 -14.03 -11.63
C THR A 150 -5.96 -14.73 -12.59
N PHE A 151 -4.72 -15.00 -12.15
CA PHE A 151 -3.86 -16.01 -12.79
C PHE A 151 -4.50 -17.39 -12.78
#